data_AF-A0A7X9FRI4-F1
#
_entry.id   AF-A0A7X9FRI4-F1
#
_cell.length_a   1.000
_cell.length_b   1.000
_cell.length_c   1.000
_cell.angle_alpha   90.00
_cell.angle_beta   90.00
_cell.angle_gamma   90.00
#
_symmetry.space_group_name_H-M   'P 1'
#
loop_
_entity.id
_entity.type
_entity.pdbx_description
1 polymer ?
#
loop_
_entity_poly.entity_id
_entity_poly.type
_entity_poly.pdbx_seq_one_letter_code
_entity_poly.pdbx_strand_id
1 'polypeptide(L)'
;MTNRITEELSRLAFECHDNCVLCGYKFQEGDTSHLGYGTDDEPLYVCEECSKKLKETAVRFYFIPRAYTVPKKESKLWRYTDFAKYVSMLSTKGLYFARADCFQDSFEGAKGLKKNKSKWNDYYLHFFREAIKNPPDSYECTLSDEEVEKQAERLLGEFEFGGEIEKKSTFINCWHESEYESEAMWRLYSSFLENAIAVRTSYHSLYQALGCNPSIDIGRVNYINFQKRYASADHAFWYKRMSFEHEKEVRALFINRDCPDKGKIVPCDLSILIEEVFVSPSAPLWFTQLVNDVNEKYGVNKKVSPSELIQEPFF
;
A
#
# COMPACT_ATOMS: atom_id res chain seq x y z
N MET A 1 -11.03 0.39 -28.38
CA MET A 1 -10.55 1.01 -27.13
C MET A 1 -9.66 2.18 -27.54
N THR A 2 -9.86 3.36 -26.99
CA THR A 2 -9.11 4.58 -27.35
C THR A 2 -7.83 4.75 -26.55
N ASN A 3 -7.67 4.03 -25.43
CA ASN A 3 -6.57 4.17 -24.47
C ASN A 3 -6.40 5.60 -23.92
N ARG A 4 -7.47 6.41 -23.95
CA ARG A 4 -7.53 7.72 -23.31
C ARG A 4 -7.62 7.55 -21.79
N ILE A 5 -6.48 7.45 -21.10
CA ILE A 5 -6.41 7.28 -19.64
C ILE A 5 -5.99 8.61 -19.01
N THR A 6 -6.96 9.36 -18.48
CA THR A 6 -6.69 10.58 -17.71
C THR A 6 -6.50 10.26 -16.22
N GLU A 7 -5.93 11.21 -15.46
CA GLU A 7 -5.77 11.07 -14.01
C GLU A 7 -7.13 10.94 -13.31
N GLU A 8 -8.14 11.72 -13.74
CA GLU A 8 -9.50 11.68 -13.22
C GLU A 8 -10.16 10.32 -13.45
N LEU A 9 -9.99 9.75 -14.65
CA LEU A 9 -10.51 8.43 -14.99
C LEU A 9 -9.82 7.33 -14.16
N SER A 10 -8.50 7.45 -13.96
CA SER A 10 -7.72 6.53 -13.11
C SER A 10 -8.14 6.64 -11.64
N ARG A 11 -8.39 7.86 -11.14
CA ARG A 11 -8.87 8.12 -9.79
C ARG A 11 -10.25 7.52 -9.56
N LEU A 12 -11.17 7.71 -10.51
CA LEU A 12 -12.50 7.10 -10.45
C LEU A 12 -12.43 5.57 -10.38
N ALA A 13 -11.61 4.95 -11.25
CA ALA A 13 -11.41 3.50 -11.22
C ALA A 13 -10.85 3.03 -9.87
N PHE A 14 -9.92 3.79 -9.28
CA PHE A 14 -9.37 3.48 -7.97
C PHE A 14 -10.43 3.56 -6.86
N GLU A 15 -11.17 4.67 -6.79
CA GLU A 15 -12.17 4.94 -5.76
C GLU A 15 -13.40 4.01 -5.85
N CYS A 16 -13.79 3.66 -7.08
CA CYS A 16 -14.94 2.82 -7.36
C CYS A 16 -14.57 1.37 -7.72
N HIS A 17 -13.33 0.94 -7.46
CA HIS A 17 -12.77 -0.36 -7.90
C HIS A 17 -13.74 -1.53 -7.80
N ASP A 18 -14.42 -1.65 -6.65
CA ASP A 18 -15.30 -2.78 -6.36
C ASP A 18 -16.73 -2.65 -6.91
N ASN A 19 -17.15 -1.47 -7.41
CA ASN A 19 -18.54 -1.22 -7.78
C ASN A 19 -18.70 -0.40 -9.07
N CYS A 20 -19.67 -0.80 -9.91
CA CYS A 20 -20.10 0.00 -11.06
C CYS A 20 -20.67 1.35 -10.60
N VAL A 21 -20.16 2.45 -11.17
CA VAL A 21 -20.56 3.81 -10.77
C VAL A 21 -22.02 4.16 -11.12
N LEU A 22 -22.62 3.46 -12.08
CA LEU A 22 -23.97 3.76 -12.55
C LEU A 22 -25.06 2.95 -11.82
N CYS A 23 -24.84 1.66 -11.61
CA CYS A 23 -25.86 0.78 -11.03
C CYS A 23 -25.51 0.24 -9.64
N GLY A 24 -24.29 0.48 -9.14
CA GLY A 24 -23.83 -0.05 -7.86
C GLY A 24 -23.55 -1.55 -7.86
N TYR A 25 -23.51 -2.20 -9.03
CA TYR A 25 -23.16 -3.62 -9.14
C TYR A 25 -21.77 -3.87 -8.56
N LYS A 26 -21.68 -4.81 -7.61
CA LYS A 26 -20.42 -5.20 -6.99
C LYS A 26 -19.72 -6.26 -7.83
N PHE A 27 -18.59 -5.89 -8.41
CA PHE A 27 -17.80 -6.77 -9.27
C PHE A 27 -17.37 -8.06 -8.55
N GLN A 28 -17.36 -9.16 -9.30
CA GLN A 28 -16.83 -10.46 -8.94
C GLN A 28 -15.60 -10.78 -9.78
N GLU A 29 -14.69 -11.58 -9.24
CA GLU A 29 -13.46 -11.97 -9.94
C GLU A 29 -13.80 -12.62 -11.30
N GLY A 30 -13.14 -12.13 -12.36
CA GLY A 30 -13.39 -12.57 -13.74
C GLY A 30 -14.45 -11.77 -14.49
N ASP A 31 -15.19 -10.87 -13.82
CA ASP A 31 -16.09 -9.94 -14.52
C ASP A 31 -15.33 -9.06 -15.50
N THR A 32 -16.00 -8.64 -16.57
CA THR A 32 -15.48 -7.60 -17.46
C THR A 32 -15.95 -6.23 -16.95
N SER A 33 -14.99 -5.34 -16.76
CA SER A 33 -15.23 -3.97 -16.36
C SER A 33 -14.70 -3.00 -17.41
N HIS A 34 -15.34 -1.84 -17.53
CA HIS A 34 -15.10 -0.88 -18.59
C HIS A 34 -14.79 0.48 -17.99
N LEU A 35 -13.64 1.02 -18.37
CA LEU A 35 -13.30 2.42 -18.17
C LEU A 35 -13.56 3.19 -19.45
N GLY A 36 -14.19 4.35 -19.34
CA GLY A 36 -14.48 5.17 -20.49
C GLY A 36 -15.14 6.49 -20.13
N TYR A 37 -15.82 7.05 -21.13
CA TYR A 37 -16.47 8.34 -21.00
C TYR A 37 -17.91 8.28 -21.51
N GLY A 38 -18.79 8.96 -20.77
CA GLY A 38 -20.20 9.09 -21.12
C GLY A 38 -20.44 10.15 -22.19
N THR A 39 -21.72 10.52 -22.38
CA THR A 39 -22.13 11.45 -23.44
C THR A 39 -21.58 12.86 -23.24
N ASP A 40 -21.42 13.27 -21.98
CA ASP A 40 -20.93 14.60 -21.57
C ASP A 40 -19.41 14.60 -21.32
N ASP A 41 -18.71 13.57 -21.83
CA ASP A 41 -17.28 13.33 -21.64
C ASP A 41 -16.87 13.13 -20.15
N GLU A 42 -17.83 12.79 -19.28
CA GLU A 42 -17.61 12.44 -17.88
C GLU A 42 -16.97 11.05 -17.73
N PRO A 43 -16.00 10.86 -16.82
CA PRO A 43 -15.37 9.56 -16.62
C PRO A 43 -16.35 8.56 -16.00
N LEU A 44 -16.33 7.31 -16.48
CA LEU A 44 -17.21 6.24 -16.02
C LEU A 44 -16.43 4.93 -15.85
N TYR A 45 -16.68 4.25 -14.73
CA TYR A 45 -16.22 2.88 -14.46
C TYR A 45 -17.42 1.97 -14.26
N VAL A 46 -17.69 1.09 -15.23
CA VAL A 46 -18.98 0.40 -15.32
C VAL A 46 -18.85 -1.08 -15.60
N CYS A 47 -19.87 -1.85 -15.19
CA CYS A 47 -19.99 -3.26 -15.54
C CYS A 47 -20.42 -3.46 -17.01
N GLU A 48 -20.32 -4.69 -17.49
CA GLU A 48 -20.67 -5.09 -18.87
C GLU A 48 -22.07 -4.62 -19.28
N GLU A 49 -23.08 -4.77 -18.40
CA GLU A 49 -24.47 -4.36 -18.71
C GLU A 49 -24.63 -2.84 -18.90
N CYS A 50 -23.80 -2.07 -18.19
CA CYS A 50 -23.79 -0.62 -18.23
C CYS A 50 -22.84 -0.06 -19.31
N SER A 51 -22.00 -0.91 -19.93
CA SER A 51 -21.02 -0.50 -20.94
C SER A 51 -21.63 0.24 -22.13
N LYS A 52 -22.88 -0.08 -22.49
CA LYS A 52 -23.68 0.61 -23.53
C LYS A 52 -23.93 2.10 -23.29
N LYS A 53 -23.71 2.57 -22.05
CA LYS A 53 -23.82 4.00 -21.68
C LYS A 53 -22.53 4.77 -21.96
N LEU A 54 -21.43 4.09 -22.26
CA LEU A 54 -20.19 4.72 -22.68
C LEU A 54 -20.33 5.20 -24.13
N LYS A 55 -20.13 6.50 -24.35
CA LYS A 55 -19.87 7.07 -25.68
C LYS A 55 -18.51 6.59 -26.19
N GLU A 56 -17.54 6.48 -25.29
CA GLU A 56 -16.17 6.05 -25.58
C GLU A 56 -15.72 5.02 -24.56
N THR A 57 -15.24 3.86 -25.01
CA THR A 57 -14.50 2.93 -24.13
C THR A 57 -13.01 3.22 -24.23
N ALA A 58 -12.43 3.73 -23.15
CA ALA A 58 -11.00 3.95 -23.01
C ALA A 58 -10.26 2.62 -22.91
N VAL A 59 -10.62 1.80 -21.93
CA VAL A 59 -9.98 0.51 -21.62
C VAL A 59 -11.03 -0.48 -21.10
N ARG A 60 -10.82 -1.77 -21.36
CA ARG A 60 -11.55 -2.88 -20.76
C ARG A 60 -10.55 -3.77 -20.03
N PHE A 61 -10.89 -4.23 -18.85
CA PHE A 61 -10.07 -5.17 -18.11
C PHE A 61 -10.93 -6.16 -17.35
N TYR A 62 -10.37 -7.35 -17.16
CA TYR A 62 -10.90 -8.32 -16.22
C TYR A 62 -10.76 -7.75 -14.81
N PHE A 63 -11.86 -7.73 -14.08
CA PHE A 63 -11.85 -7.32 -12.69
C PHE A 63 -11.09 -8.34 -11.86
N ILE A 64 -10.11 -7.83 -11.12
CA ILE A 64 -9.35 -8.58 -10.13
C ILE A 64 -9.55 -7.89 -8.78
N PRO A 65 -9.98 -8.61 -7.73
CA PRO A 65 -10.08 -8.06 -6.39
C PRO A 65 -8.75 -7.50 -5.90
N ARG A 66 -8.79 -6.44 -5.08
CA ARG A 66 -7.56 -5.94 -4.43
C ARG A 66 -6.98 -7.01 -3.52
N ALA A 67 -5.66 -7.13 -3.51
CA ALA A 67 -4.95 -8.05 -2.60
C ALA A 67 -4.96 -7.59 -1.14
N TYR A 68 -5.48 -6.38 -0.88
CA TYR A 68 -5.55 -5.76 0.43
C TYR A 68 -6.95 -5.20 0.66
N THR A 69 -7.31 -5.03 1.93
CA THR A 69 -8.57 -4.38 2.31
C THR A 69 -8.35 -2.89 2.52
N VAL A 70 -9.21 -2.06 1.94
CA VAL A 70 -9.21 -0.62 2.16
C VAL A 70 -9.87 -0.31 3.53
N PRO A 71 -9.23 0.49 4.41
CA PRO A 71 -9.85 0.95 5.64
C PRO A 71 -11.13 1.78 5.39
N LYS A 72 -11.96 1.94 6.42
CA LYS A 72 -13.08 2.88 6.32
C LYS A 72 -12.53 4.30 6.30
N LYS A 73 -13.29 5.27 5.76
CA LYS A 73 -12.85 6.66 5.62
C LYS A 73 -12.41 7.26 6.96
N GLU A 74 -13.16 6.96 8.00
CA GLU A 74 -12.99 7.42 9.38
C GLU A 74 -12.00 6.60 10.21
N SER A 75 -11.44 5.50 9.67
CA SER A 75 -10.46 4.66 10.38
C SER A 75 -9.28 5.52 10.86
N LYS A 76 -9.05 5.56 12.18
CA LYS A 76 -7.96 6.32 12.78
C LYS A 76 -6.61 5.62 12.57
N LEU A 77 -5.66 6.40 12.07
CA LEU A 77 -4.31 5.98 11.75
C LEU A 77 -3.31 6.76 12.59
N TRP A 78 -2.35 6.05 13.17
CA TRP A 78 -1.32 6.61 14.05
C TRP A 78 0.06 6.36 13.48
N ARG A 79 0.92 7.37 13.52
CA ARG A 79 2.34 7.25 13.21
C ARG A 79 3.16 7.69 14.41
N TYR A 80 3.68 6.71 15.13
CA TYR A 80 4.64 6.89 16.20
C TYR A 80 6.03 7.12 15.59
N THR A 81 6.74 8.15 16.04
CA THR A 81 8.01 8.55 15.45
C THR A 81 8.86 9.39 16.40
N ASP A 82 10.14 9.55 16.04
CA ASP A 82 11.06 10.42 16.78
C ASP A 82 10.89 11.88 16.33
N PHE A 83 11.11 12.82 17.24
CA PHE A 83 11.06 14.27 16.96
C PHE A 83 11.78 14.69 15.67
N ALA A 84 12.98 14.18 15.42
CA ALA A 84 13.76 14.53 14.22
C ALA A 84 13.05 14.12 12.91
N LYS A 85 12.39 12.96 12.89
CA LYS A 85 11.63 12.48 11.72
C LYS A 85 10.35 13.31 11.54
N TYR A 86 9.71 13.69 12.64
CA TYR A 86 8.58 14.62 12.61
C TYR A 86 8.97 15.99 12.02
N VAL A 87 10.06 16.59 12.51
CA VAL A 87 10.60 17.85 11.97
C VAL A 87 10.96 17.73 10.49
N SER A 88 11.53 16.59 10.07
CA SER A 88 11.83 16.32 8.65
C SER A 88 10.56 16.30 7.79
N MET A 89 9.48 15.67 8.26
CA MET A 89 8.18 15.69 7.57
C MET A 89 7.62 17.11 7.44
N LEU A 90 7.72 17.91 8.51
CA LEU A 90 7.28 19.31 8.51
C LEU A 90 8.09 20.18 7.53
N SER A 91 9.42 20.06 7.56
CA SER A 91 10.31 20.88 6.74
C SER A 91 10.21 20.54 5.25
N THR A 92 10.03 19.26 4.92
CA THR A 92 9.91 18.78 3.54
C THR A 92 8.49 18.85 3.01
N LYS A 93 7.50 19.10 3.86
CA LYS A 93 6.06 19.05 3.52
C LYS A 93 5.68 17.76 2.80
N GLY A 94 6.19 16.64 3.32
CA GLY A 94 6.06 15.36 2.64
C GLY A 94 6.29 14.17 3.55
N LEU A 95 5.71 13.05 3.17
CA LEU A 95 5.91 11.77 3.82
C LEU A 95 7.11 11.06 3.19
N TYR A 96 8.01 10.55 4.03
CA TYR A 96 9.09 9.69 3.58
C TYR A 96 8.58 8.27 3.36
N PHE A 97 8.72 7.76 2.13
CA PHE A 97 8.47 6.38 1.76
C PHE A 97 9.82 5.66 1.68
N ALA A 98 10.00 4.62 2.49
CA ALA A 98 11.20 3.80 2.48
C ALA A 98 11.09 2.74 1.37
N ARG A 99 12.18 2.49 0.66
CA ARG A 99 12.24 1.37 -0.27
C ARG A 99 12.13 0.05 0.47
N ALA A 100 11.41 -0.92 -0.08
CA ALA A 100 11.07 -2.15 0.63
C ALA A 100 12.29 -2.97 1.08
N ASP A 101 13.42 -2.90 0.37
CA ASP A 101 14.70 -3.51 0.77
C ASP A 101 15.38 -2.86 1.99
N CYS A 102 14.87 -1.71 2.47
CA CYS A 102 15.40 -1.01 3.64
C CYS A 102 14.69 -1.37 4.95
N PHE A 103 13.65 -2.20 4.89
CA PHE A 103 12.95 -2.68 6.07
C PHE A 103 13.82 -3.69 6.83
N GLN A 104 13.75 -3.66 8.16
CA GLN A 104 14.48 -4.61 9.01
C GLN A 104 13.94 -6.04 8.88
N ASP A 105 12.65 -6.18 8.56
CA ASP A 105 12.06 -7.48 8.32
C ASP A 105 12.51 -8.06 6.97
N SER A 106 13.29 -9.13 7.00
CA SER A 106 13.73 -9.84 5.79
C SER A 106 12.57 -10.46 4.99
N PHE A 107 11.38 -10.60 5.58
CA PHE A 107 10.19 -11.11 4.90
C PHE A 107 9.37 -10.03 4.19
N GLU A 108 9.80 -8.76 4.24
CA GLU A 108 9.15 -7.71 3.46
C GLU A 108 9.28 -8.02 1.96
N GLY A 109 8.13 -8.31 1.33
CA GLY A 109 8.03 -8.78 -0.06
C GLY A 109 8.31 -10.28 -0.29
N ALA A 110 8.47 -11.08 0.77
CA ALA A 110 8.76 -12.51 0.63
C ALA A 110 7.53 -13.31 0.17
N LYS A 111 7.75 -14.27 -0.75
CA LYS A 111 6.69 -15.19 -1.18
C LYS A 111 6.48 -16.37 -0.22
N GLY A 112 7.53 -16.81 0.47
CA GLY A 112 7.51 -18.05 1.24
C GLY A 112 8.76 -18.28 2.09
N LEU A 113 8.75 -19.35 2.88
CA LEU A 113 9.96 -19.82 3.57
C LEU A 113 10.92 -20.49 2.60
N LYS A 114 12.22 -20.21 2.76
CA LYS A 114 13.29 -20.86 1.98
C LYS A 114 13.22 -22.39 2.00
N LYS A 115 12.87 -23.00 3.14
CA LYS A 115 12.71 -24.46 3.27
C LYS A 115 11.60 -25.05 2.39
N ASN A 116 10.63 -24.22 1.98
CA ASN A 116 9.52 -24.60 1.13
C ASN A 116 9.78 -24.21 -0.34
N LYS A 117 10.95 -23.66 -0.68
CA LYS A 117 11.26 -23.16 -2.02
C LYS A 117 11.14 -24.25 -3.10
N SER A 118 11.54 -25.49 -2.82
CA SER A 118 11.39 -26.58 -3.80
C SER A 118 9.94 -26.77 -4.23
N LYS A 119 9.00 -26.81 -3.27
CA LYS A 119 7.56 -26.94 -3.57
C LYS A 119 7.01 -25.77 -4.38
N TRP A 120 7.49 -24.56 -4.12
CA TRP A 120 7.15 -23.37 -4.90
C TRP A 120 7.66 -23.52 -6.34
N ASN A 121 8.92 -23.89 -6.49
CA ASN A 121 9.56 -24.08 -7.79
C ASN A 121 8.87 -25.18 -8.59
N ASP A 122 8.54 -26.32 -7.97
CA ASP A 122 7.84 -27.43 -8.62
C ASP A 122 6.47 -27.00 -9.18
N TYR A 123 5.72 -26.22 -8.40
CA TYR A 123 4.42 -25.67 -8.82
C TYR A 123 4.56 -24.73 -10.01
N TYR A 124 5.47 -23.75 -9.93
CA TYR A 124 5.63 -22.76 -11.00
C TYR A 124 6.29 -23.34 -12.25
N LEU A 125 7.21 -24.31 -12.12
CA LEU A 125 7.74 -25.05 -13.27
C LEU A 125 6.63 -25.80 -13.99
N HIS A 126 5.77 -26.50 -13.25
CA HIS A 126 4.59 -27.14 -13.86
C HIS A 126 3.71 -26.12 -14.58
N PHE A 127 3.36 -25.01 -13.90
CA PHE A 127 2.57 -23.93 -14.50
C PHE A 127 3.21 -23.38 -15.79
N PHE A 128 4.51 -23.08 -15.78
CA PHE A 128 5.21 -22.55 -16.95
C PHE A 128 5.30 -23.55 -18.10
N ARG A 129 5.54 -24.84 -17.82
CA ARG A 129 5.51 -25.90 -18.85
C ARG A 129 4.15 -25.95 -19.51
N GLU A 130 3.08 -25.97 -18.72
CA GLU A 130 1.70 -25.99 -19.24
C GLU A 130 1.39 -24.72 -20.04
N ALA A 131 1.80 -23.55 -19.56
CA ALA A 131 1.60 -22.29 -20.28
C ALA A 131 2.35 -22.23 -21.61
N ILE A 132 3.57 -22.79 -21.68
CA ILE A 132 4.35 -22.86 -22.92
C ILE A 132 3.73 -23.86 -23.90
N LYS A 133 3.26 -25.02 -23.41
CA LYS A 133 2.67 -26.08 -24.23
C LYS A 133 1.29 -25.73 -24.79
N ASN A 134 0.57 -24.82 -24.12
CA ASN A 134 -0.78 -24.41 -24.49
C ASN A 134 -0.80 -22.93 -24.92
N PRO A 135 -0.19 -22.57 -26.07
CA PRO A 135 -0.28 -21.22 -26.60
C PRO A 135 -1.72 -20.90 -27.08
N PRO A 136 -2.04 -19.61 -27.34
CA PRO A 136 -3.38 -19.21 -27.80
C PRO A 136 -3.82 -19.97 -29.07
N ASP A 137 -5.12 -20.21 -29.24
CA ASP A 137 -5.77 -21.09 -30.25
C ASP A 137 -5.26 -20.99 -31.70
N SER A 138 -4.62 -19.90 -32.08
CA SER A 138 -4.02 -19.68 -33.41
C SER A 138 -2.56 -20.13 -33.54
N TYR A 139 -1.96 -20.67 -32.48
CA TYR A 139 -0.56 -21.07 -32.40
C TYR A 139 -0.46 -22.53 -31.96
N GLU A 140 0.48 -23.27 -32.55
CA GLU A 140 0.85 -24.61 -32.09
C GLU A 140 2.22 -24.56 -31.43
N CYS A 141 2.40 -25.26 -30.31
CA CYS A 141 3.70 -25.40 -29.69
C CYS A 141 4.55 -26.38 -30.50
N THR A 142 5.58 -25.88 -31.18
CA THR A 142 6.54 -26.70 -31.95
C THR A 142 7.80 -27.06 -31.17
N LEU A 143 7.89 -26.67 -29.89
CA LEU A 143 9.05 -26.90 -29.04
C LEU A 143 9.11 -28.36 -28.60
N SER A 144 10.33 -28.91 -28.55
CA SER A 144 10.60 -30.20 -27.92
C SER A 144 10.45 -30.13 -26.39
N ASP A 145 10.28 -31.27 -25.73
CA ASP A 145 10.17 -31.32 -24.26
C ASP A 145 11.42 -30.75 -23.56
N GLU A 146 12.61 -30.94 -24.13
CA GLU A 146 13.86 -30.38 -23.60
C GLU A 146 13.88 -28.84 -23.71
N GLU A 147 13.37 -28.28 -24.81
CA GLU A 147 13.25 -26.82 -24.98
C GLU A 147 12.20 -26.22 -24.06
N VAL A 148 11.07 -26.89 -23.85
CA VAL A 148 10.04 -26.46 -22.90
C VAL A 148 10.61 -26.43 -21.48
N GLU A 149 11.36 -27.46 -21.08
CA GLU A 149 12.01 -27.50 -19.77
C GLU A 149 12.95 -26.32 -19.56
N LYS A 150 13.85 -26.09 -20.52
CA LYS A 150 14.81 -24.98 -20.48
C LYS A 150 14.11 -23.62 -20.40
N GLN A 151 13.00 -23.44 -21.10
CA GLN A 151 12.22 -22.21 -21.04
C GLN A 151 11.49 -22.04 -19.71
N ALA A 152 10.91 -23.10 -19.15
CA ALA A 152 10.27 -23.08 -17.85
C ALA A 152 11.28 -22.73 -16.73
N GLU A 153 12.47 -23.31 -16.76
CA GLU A 153 13.57 -22.96 -15.84
C GLU A 153 13.99 -21.49 -15.98
N ARG A 154 14.11 -20.98 -17.22
CA ARG A 154 14.40 -19.57 -17.47
C ARG A 154 13.32 -18.66 -16.88
N LEU A 155 12.04 -18.96 -17.11
CA LEU A 155 10.91 -18.17 -16.59
C LEU A 155 10.88 -18.18 -15.06
N LEU A 156 11.15 -19.33 -14.43
CA LEU A 156 11.28 -19.41 -12.98
C LEU A 156 12.44 -18.53 -12.47
N GLY A 157 13.59 -18.55 -13.16
CA GLY A 157 14.74 -17.69 -12.83
C GLY A 157 14.42 -16.20 -12.96
N GLU A 158 13.74 -15.80 -14.03
CA GLU A 158 13.27 -14.43 -14.26
C GLU A 158 12.26 -13.98 -13.21
N PHE A 159 11.37 -14.87 -12.79
CA PHE A 159 10.39 -14.62 -11.74
C PHE A 159 11.05 -14.37 -10.38
N GLU A 160 12.08 -15.15 -10.03
CA GLU A 160 12.88 -14.92 -8.82
C GLU A 160 13.64 -13.59 -8.88
N PHE A 161 14.28 -13.30 -10.01
CA PHE A 161 15.01 -12.06 -10.22
C PHE A 161 14.08 -10.82 -10.18
N GLY A 162 12.88 -10.96 -10.72
CA GLY A 162 11.82 -9.95 -10.65
C GLY A 162 11.51 -9.53 -9.21
N GLY A 163 11.44 -10.48 -8.27
CA GLY A 163 11.22 -10.18 -6.85
C GLY A 163 12.30 -9.30 -6.22
N GLU A 164 13.57 -9.49 -6.58
CA GLU A 164 14.67 -8.65 -6.11
C GLU A 164 14.61 -7.22 -6.68
N ILE A 165 14.18 -7.09 -7.94
CA ILE A 165 13.93 -5.79 -8.58
C ILE A 165 12.74 -5.09 -7.93
N GLU A 166 11.66 -5.82 -7.65
CA GLU A 166 10.47 -5.28 -6.97
C GLU A 166 10.85 -4.70 -5.60
N LYS A 167 11.67 -5.39 -4.80
CA LYS A 167 12.13 -4.85 -3.50
C LYS A 167 12.88 -3.53 -3.63
N LYS A 168 13.56 -3.31 -4.76
CA LYS A 168 14.32 -2.09 -5.07
C LYS A 168 13.52 -1.06 -5.86
N SER A 169 12.22 -1.28 -6.07
CA SER A 169 11.35 -0.33 -6.78
C SER A 169 10.03 -0.08 -6.06
N THR A 170 9.68 -0.86 -5.04
CA THR A 170 8.53 -0.62 -4.16
C THR A 170 8.91 0.32 -3.02
N PHE A 171 8.14 1.40 -2.84
CA PHE A 171 8.29 2.40 -1.80
C PHE A 171 7.08 2.36 -0.86
N ILE A 172 7.32 2.33 0.45
CA ILE A 172 6.31 2.03 1.47
C ILE A 172 6.34 3.08 2.59
N ASN A 173 5.14 3.47 3.05
CA ASN A 173 4.92 4.33 4.21
C ASN A 173 3.84 3.71 5.12
N CYS A 174 4.17 3.45 6.39
CA CYS A 174 3.34 2.65 7.30
C CYS A 174 2.66 3.51 8.38
N TRP A 175 1.46 3.08 8.77
CA TRP A 175 0.62 3.63 9.83
C TRP A 175 0.00 2.50 10.66
N HIS A 176 -0.34 2.78 11.91
CA HIS A 176 -1.02 1.87 12.83
C HIS A 176 -2.51 2.20 12.89
N GLU A 177 -3.39 1.28 12.48
CA GLU A 177 -4.83 1.48 12.62
C GLU A 177 -5.31 1.11 14.03
N SER A 178 -5.82 2.10 14.77
CA SER A 178 -6.35 1.91 16.11
C SER A 178 -7.25 3.07 16.55
N GLU A 179 -8.31 2.76 17.29
CA GLU A 179 -9.17 3.79 17.89
C GLU A 179 -8.49 4.54 19.03
N TYR A 180 -7.51 3.91 19.68
CA TYR A 180 -6.82 4.39 20.87
C TYR A 180 -5.30 4.35 20.70
N GLU A 181 -4.60 5.07 21.57
CA GLU A 181 -3.14 5.00 21.67
C GLU A 181 -2.65 3.59 22.04
N SER A 182 -1.44 3.26 21.60
CA SER A 182 -0.81 1.97 21.87
C SER A 182 0.53 2.15 22.59
N GLU A 183 0.59 1.72 23.85
CA GLU A 183 1.80 1.75 24.67
C GLU A 183 2.95 0.95 24.01
N ALA A 184 2.63 -0.17 23.38
CA ALA A 184 3.62 -0.98 22.66
C ALA A 184 4.21 -0.23 21.46
N MET A 185 3.37 0.47 20.68
CA MET A 185 3.83 1.17 19.48
C MET A 185 4.71 2.38 19.81
N TRP A 186 4.43 3.08 20.91
CA TRP A 186 5.32 4.10 21.47
C TRP A 186 6.75 3.57 21.66
N ARG A 187 6.89 2.39 22.28
CA ARG A 187 8.20 1.77 22.56
C ARG A 187 8.87 1.18 21.32
N LEU A 188 8.11 0.61 20.39
CA LEU A 188 8.65 -0.06 19.21
C LEU A 188 9.19 0.92 18.15
N TYR A 189 8.56 2.09 18.01
CA TYR A 189 8.87 3.03 16.92
C TYR A 189 9.57 4.31 17.37
N SER A 190 9.87 4.43 18.65
CA SER A 190 10.58 5.58 19.21
C SER A 190 11.88 5.13 19.85
N SER A 191 13.00 5.69 19.37
CA SER A 191 14.33 5.37 19.88
C SER A 191 14.55 5.97 21.27
N PHE A 192 13.91 7.10 21.55
CA PHE A 192 13.98 7.79 22.84
C PHE A 192 12.59 8.27 23.25
N LEU A 193 12.00 7.59 24.22
CA LEU A 193 10.59 7.72 24.56
C LEU A 193 10.22 9.12 25.08
N GLU A 194 11.11 9.82 25.77
CA GLU A 194 10.81 11.17 26.29
C GLU A 194 10.67 12.23 25.19
N ASN A 195 11.23 12.00 24.00
CA ASN A 195 11.13 12.92 22.85
C ASN A 195 10.34 12.31 21.68
N ALA A 196 9.49 11.32 21.98
CA ALA A 196 8.68 10.66 20.98
C ALA A 196 7.40 11.44 20.69
N ILE A 197 6.96 11.36 19.43
CA ILE A 197 5.75 11.98 18.93
C ILE A 197 4.87 10.94 18.24
N ALA A 198 3.56 11.10 18.35
CA ALA A 198 2.61 10.40 17.50
C ALA A 198 1.79 11.41 16.69
N VAL A 199 1.69 11.18 15.39
CA VAL A 199 0.77 11.91 14.52
C VAL A 199 -0.47 11.04 14.33
N ARG A 200 -1.64 11.60 14.60
CA ARG A 200 -2.91 10.95 14.30
C ARG A 200 -3.54 11.57 13.06
N THR A 201 -4.09 10.71 12.22
CA THR A 201 -4.85 11.05 11.01
C THR A 201 -5.99 10.04 10.82
N SER A 202 -6.78 10.20 9.77
CA SER A 202 -7.73 9.19 9.29
C SER A 202 -7.30 8.67 7.93
N TYR A 203 -7.81 7.50 7.51
CA TYR A 203 -7.58 7.00 6.15
C TYR A 203 -7.95 8.03 5.08
N HIS A 204 -9.10 8.70 5.24
CA HIS A 204 -9.54 9.70 4.29
C HIS A 204 -8.59 10.90 4.20
N SER A 205 -8.17 11.43 5.36
CA SER A 205 -7.20 12.54 5.43
C SER A 205 -5.85 12.16 4.84
N LEU A 206 -5.35 10.94 5.09
CA LEU A 206 -4.11 10.45 4.47
C LEU A 206 -4.23 10.37 2.94
N TYR A 207 -5.33 9.82 2.43
CA TYR A 207 -5.58 9.71 0.99
C TYR A 207 -5.65 11.09 0.31
N GLN A 208 -6.39 12.03 0.90
CA GLN A 208 -6.50 13.40 0.40
C GLN A 208 -5.18 14.17 0.48
N ALA A 209 -4.44 14.02 1.59
CA ALA A 209 -3.16 14.69 1.77
C ALA A 209 -2.12 14.25 0.72
N LEU A 210 -2.23 13.02 0.22
CA LEU A 210 -1.42 12.47 -0.87
C LEU A 210 -1.97 12.80 -2.28
N GLY A 211 -2.92 13.73 -2.37
CA GLY A 211 -3.49 14.23 -3.62
C GLY A 211 -4.49 13.31 -4.30
N CYS A 212 -5.08 12.35 -3.56
CA CYS A 212 -5.94 11.32 -4.13
C CYS A 212 -5.27 10.60 -5.32
N ASN A 213 -3.96 10.39 -5.23
CA ASN A 213 -3.15 9.88 -6.33
C ASN A 213 -3.44 8.38 -6.55
N PRO A 214 -4.01 7.97 -7.70
CA PRO A 214 -4.36 6.57 -7.96
C PRO A 214 -3.15 5.65 -8.13
N SER A 215 -1.93 6.19 -8.26
CA SER A 215 -0.70 5.41 -8.27
C SER A 215 -0.19 5.03 -6.88
N ILE A 216 -0.80 5.55 -5.81
CA ILE A 216 -0.47 5.21 -4.43
C ILE A 216 -1.60 4.36 -3.86
N ASP A 217 -1.33 3.07 -3.73
CA ASP A 217 -2.24 2.14 -3.07
C ASP A 217 -2.16 2.33 -1.55
N ILE A 218 -3.31 2.36 -0.86
CA ILE A 218 -3.38 2.49 0.59
C ILE A 218 -4.31 1.40 1.16
N GLY A 219 -3.76 0.54 2.02
CA GLY A 219 -4.47 -0.66 2.44
C GLY A 219 -3.97 -1.31 3.73
N ARG A 220 -4.77 -2.21 4.28
CA ARG A 220 -4.40 -3.07 5.41
C ARG A 220 -3.46 -4.18 4.97
N VAL A 221 -2.47 -4.45 5.82
CA VAL A 221 -1.56 -5.60 5.66
C VAL A 221 -2.24 -6.89 6.11
N ASN A 222 -2.05 -7.94 5.33
CA ASN A 222 -2.52 -9.28 5.64
C ASN A 222 -1.46 -10.05 6.44
N TYR A 223 -1.82 -10.51 7.63
CA TYR A 223 -0.93 -11.29 8.48
C TYR A 223 -1.07 -12.79 8.21
N ILE A 224 0.05 -13.45 7.89
CA ILE A 224 0.04 -14.84 7.44
C ILE A 224 1.07 -15.70 8.16
N ASN A 225 0.74 -16.98 8.30
CA ASN A 225 1.70 -17.99 8.71
C ASN A 225 2.40 -18.57 7.47
N PHE A 226 3.60 -18.05 7.18
CA PHE A 226 4.45 -18.51 6.08
C PHE A 226 4.93 -19.97 6.19
N GLN A 227 4.71 -20.63 7.34
CA GLN A 227 4.93 -22.08 7.46
C GLN A 227 3.82 -22.88 6.77
N LYS A 228 2.61 -22.33 6.68
CA LYS A 228 1.40 -23.01 6.18
C LYS A 228 1.00 -22.59 4.77
N ARG A 229 1.30 -21.35 4.36
CA ARG A 229 0.93 -20.80 3.04
C ARG A 229 1.99 -19.86 2.50
N TYR A 230 1.92 -19.61 1.19
CA TYR A 230 2.70 -18.57 0.51
C TYR A 230 1.92 -17.25 0.47
N ALA A 231 2.64 -16.15 0.28
CA ALA A 231 2.04 -14.88 -0.14
C ALA A 231 1.74 -14.92 -1.64
N SER A 232 0.82 -14.08 -2.10
CA SER A 232 0.60 -13.89 -3.54
C SER A 232 1.89 -13.39 -4.19
N ALA A 233 2.21 -13.93 -5.37
CA ALA A 233 3.37 -13.50 -6.12
C ALA A 233 3.30 -12.01 -6.45
N ASP A 234 2.22 -11.52 -7.02
CA ASP A 234 2.17 -10.14 -7.53
C ASP A 234 1.90 -9.11 -6.42
N HIS A 235 1.56 -9.58 -5.21
CA HIS A 235 1.09 -8.74 -4.11
C HIS A 235 1.80 -9.03 -2.78
N ALA A 236 3.03 -9.56 -2.83
CA ALA A 236 3.77 -9.97 -1.64
C ALA A 236 3.97 -8.86 -0.60
N PHE A 237 4.05 -7.60 -1.03
CA PHE A 237 4.16 -6.42 -0.16
C PHE A 237 2.87 -6.06 0.57
N TRP A 238 1.81 -6.85 0.45
CA TRP A 238 0.61 -6.75 1.29
C TRP A 238 0.56 -7.83 2.35
N TYR A 239 1.63 -8.62 2.52
CA TYR A 239 1.68 -9.71 3.48
C TYR A 239 2.83 -9.53 4.47
N LYS A 240 2.55 -9.85 5.74
CA LYS A 240 3.54 -9.82 6.82
C LYS A 240 3.40 -11.05 7.70
N ARG A 241 4.45 -11.40 8.45
CA ARG A 241 4.39 -12.55 9.36
C ARG A 241 3.36 -12.31 10.46
N MET A 242 2.67 -13.38 10.86
CA MET A 242 1.69 -13.35 11.97
C MET A 242 2.23 -12.73 13.27
N SER A 243 3.53 -12.84 13.54
CA SER A 243 4.17 -12.24 14.73
C SER A 243 4.03 -10.71 14.81
N PHE A 244 3.75 -10.04 13.69
CA PHE A 244 3.56 -8.58 13.63
C PHE A 244 2.09 -8.16 13.59
N GLU A 245 1.15 -9.07 13.80
CA GLU A 245 -0.30 -8.77 13.75
C GLU A 245 -0.71 -7.63 14.71
N HIS A 246 -0.01 -7.52 15.84
CA HIS A 246 -0.21 -6.43 16.80
C HIS A 246 0.02 -5.02 16.21
N GLU A 247 0.79 -4.91 15.13
CA GLU A 247 1.04 -3.63 14.46
C GLU A 247 -0.19 -3.09 13.72
N LYS A 248 -1.22 -3.91 13.43
CA LYS A 248 -2.45 -3.49 12.70
C LYS A 248 -2.16 -2.51 11.56
N GLU A 249 -1.22 -2.90 10.71
CA GLU A 249 -0.55 -1.99 9.80
C GLU A 249 -1.45 -1.61 8.62
N VAL A 250 -1.61 -0.31 8.39
CA VAL A 250 -2.10 0.27 7.14
C VAL A 250 -0.91 0.91 6.45
N ARG A 251 -0.66 0.56 5.20
CA ARG A 251 0.46 1.11 4.44
C ARG A 251 -0.01 1.79 3.16
N ALA A 252 0.66 2.87 2.83
CA ALA A 252 0.65 3.49 1.51
C ALA A 252 1.86 2.97 0.73
N LEU A 253 1.67 2.53 -0.51
CA LEU A 253 2.75 2.04 -1.37
C LEU A 253 2.59 2.45 -2.83
N PHE A 254 3.72 2.57 -3.51
CA PHE A 254 3.77 2.73 -4.96
C PHE A 254 5.06 2.11 -5.50
N ILE A 255 5.07 1.85 -6.81
CA ILE A 255 6.23 1.31 -7.52
C ILE A 255 6.86 2.42 -8.35
N ASN A 256 8.17 2.58 -8.23
CA ASN A 256 8.97 3.49 -9.05
C ASN A 256 10.34 2.87 -9.35
N ARG A 257 10.49 2.37 -10.58
CA ARG A 257 11.71 1.67 -11.03
C ARG A 257 12.88 2.62 -11.33
N ASP A 258 12.59 3.91 -11.53
CA ASP A 258 13.57 4.91 -11.95
C ASP A 258 14.21 5.65 -10.76
N CYS A 259 13.84 5.31 -9.51
CA CYS A 259 14.38 5.95 -8.33
C CYS A 259 15.57 5.15 -7.76
N PRO A 260 16.81 5.65 -7.88
CA PRO A 260 17.97 4.94 -7.34
C PRO A 260 18.05 5.01 -5.81
N ASP A 261 17.39 6.01 -5.22
CA ASP A 261 17.44 6.28 -3.80
C ASP A 261 16.72 5.21 -2.96
N LYS A 262 17.17 5.08 -1.71
CA LYS A 262 16.60 4.14 -0.72
C LYS A 262 15.30 4.64 -0.09
N GLY A 263 14.87 5.83 -0.45
CA GLY A 263 13.57 6.36 -0.08
C GLY A 263 13.25 7.63 -0.84
N LYS A 264 11.98 7.99 -0.80
CA LYS A 264 11.44 9.11 -1.58
C LYS A 264 10.52 9.94 -0.69
N ILE A 265 10.71 11.25 -0.70
CA ILE A 265 9.74 12.17 -0.12
C ILE A 265 8.60 12.32 -1.12
N VAL A 266 7.39 11.95 -0.69
CA VAL A 266 6.16 12.21 -1.44
C VAL A 266 5.52 13.46 -0.83
N PRO A 267 5.38 14.55 -1.61
CA PRO A 267 4.73 15.76 -1.13
C PRO A 267 3.33 15.47 -0.60
N CYS A 268 2.94 16.10 0.50
CA CYS A 268 1.61 15.97 1.05
C CYS A 268 1.14 17.26 1.74
N ASP A 269 -0.17 17.48 1.73
CA ASP A 269 -0.75 18.59 2.49
C ASP A 269 -0.80 18.26 3.99
N LEU A 270 0.11 18.88 4.76
CA LEU A 270 0.20 18.67 6.20
C LEU A 270 -1.02 19.19 6.97
N SER A 271 -1.74 20.18 6.42
CA SER A 271 -2.93 20.73 7.05
C SER A 271 -4.10 19.73 7.02
N ILE A 272 -4.12 18.86 6.02
CA ILE A 272 -5.06 17.74 5.90
C ILE A 272 -4.52 16.52 6.64
N LEU A 273 -3.26 16.16 6.41
CA LEU A 273 -2.64 14.95 6.97
C LEU A 273 -2.68 14.94 8.50
N ILE A 274 -2.25 16.02 9.15
CA ILE A 274 -2.11 16.08 10.60
C ILE A 274 -3.45 16.50 11.18
N GLU A 275 -4.15 15.59 11.84
CA GLU A 275 -5.38 15.92 12.58
C GLU A 275 -5.02 16.32 14.01
N GLU A 276 -4.20 15.51 14.68
CA GLU A 276 -3.70 15.76 16.04
C GLU A 276 -2.24 15.29 16.18
N VAL A 277 -1.52 15.94 17.10
CA VAL A 277 -0.16 15.59 17.47
C VAL A 277 -0.14 15.24 18.95
N PHE A 278 0.48 14.11 19.29
CA PHE A 278 0.63 13.67 20.67
C PHE A 278 2.11 13.62 21.02
N VAL A 279 2.45 14.04 22.24
CA VAL A 279 3.76 13.75 22.83
C VAL A 279 3.66 12.56 23.77
N SER A 280 4.75 11.80 23.86
CA SER A 280 4.81 10.57 24.64
C SER A 280 4.39 10.73 26.11
N PRO A 281 3.89 9.66 26.76
CA PRO A 281 3.58 9.67 28.19
C PRO A 281 4.77 10.01 29.09
N SER A 282 6.00 9.76 28.61
CA SER A 282 7.25 10.09 29.32
C SER A 282 7.82 11.45 28.94
N ALA A 283 7.11 12.24 28.12
CA ALA A 283 7.62 13.51 27.65
C ALA A 283 7.60 14.57 28.76
N PRO A 284 8.71 15.31 28.95
CA PRO A 284 8.73 16.42 29.89
C PRO A 284 7.89 17.59 29.38
N LEU A 285 7.38 18.44 30.29
CA LEU A 285 6.50 19.56 29.94
C LEU A 285 7.09 20.50 28.89
N TRP A 286 8.40 20.79 28.96
CA TRP A 286 9.08 21.65 28.00
C TRP A 286 9.04 21.10 26.57
N PHE A 287 8.99 19.77 26.40
CA PHE A 287 8.95 19.15 25.09
C PHE A 287 7.64 19.44 24.37
N THR A 288 6.52 19.46 25.11
CA THR A 288 5.22 19.88 24.55
C THR A 288 5.30 21.31 23.99
N GLN A 289 5.93 22.23 24.71
CA GLN A 289 6.12 23.61 24.24
C GLN A 289 6.99 23.63 22.98
N LEU A 290 8.09 22.90 22.97
CA LEU A 290 8.98 22.81 21.80
C LEU A 290 8.23 22.32 20.55
N VAL A 291 7.37 21.30 20.68
CA VAL A 291 6.58 20.80 19.55
C VAL A 291 5.60 21.85 19.05
N ASN A 292 4.97 22.62 19.93
CA ASN A 292 4.11 23.74 19.54
C ASN A 292 4.90 24.84 18.79
N ASP A 293 6.06 25.26 19.31
CA ASP A 293 6.91 26.27 18.67
C ASP A 293 7.35 25.83 17.27
N VAL A 294 7.68 24.55 17.11
CA VAL A 294 8.04 23.96 15.82
C VAL A 294 6.85 23.91 14.87
N ASN A 295 5.68 23.52 15.37
CA ASN A 295 4.44 23.51 14.59
C ASN A 295 4.12 24.90 14.04
N GLU A 296 4.18 25.93 14.88
CA GLU A 296 3.97 27.33 14.49
C GLU A 296 5.00 27.77 13.43
N LYS A 297 6.28 27.46 13.64
CA LYS A 297 7.36 27.79 12.68
C LYS A 297 7.12 27.20 11.29
N TYR A 298 6.54 26.01 11.19
CA TYR A 298 6.24 25.35 9.90
C TYR A 298 4.80 25.59 9.42
N GLY A 299 4.02 26.41 10.11
CA GLY A 299 2.65 26.77 9.72
C GLY A 299 1.61 25.67 9.98
N VAL A 300 1.87 24.76 10.91
CA VAL A 300 0.95 23.69 11.32
C VAL A 300 0.19 24.13 12.57
N ASN A 301 -1.03 24.64 12.38
CA ASN A 301 -1.90 25.06 13.48
C ASN A 301 -2.72 23.87 14.00
N LYS A 302 -2.06 22.87 14.59
CA LYS A 302 -2.69 21.65 15.11
C LYS A 302 -2.42 21.49 16.60
N LYS A 303 -3.43 20.98 17.31
CA LYS A 303 -3.37 20.74 18.75
C LYS A 303 -2.27 19.72 19.06
N VAL A 304 -1.34 20.10 19.92
CA VAL A 304 -0.39 19.19 20.55
C VAL A 304 -0.94 18.81 21.93
N SER A 305 -1.22 17.52 22.12
CA SER A 305 -1.74 16.97 23.37
C SER A 305 -0.69 16.08 24.04
N PRO A 306 -0.61 16.00 25.38
CA PRO A 306 0.05 14.88 26.02
C PRO A 306 -0.70 13.58 25.71
N SER A 307 -0.01 12.45 25.72
CA SER A 307 -0.61 11.13 25.60
C SER A 307 -1.69 10.92 26.66
N GLU A 308 -2.82 10.32 26.29
CA GLU A 308 -3.91 9.93 27.18
C GLU A 308 -3.47 8.90 28.23
N LEU A 309 -2.37 8.18 27.97
CA LEU A 309 -1.84 7.17 28.89
C LEU A 309 -1.25 7.76 30.18
N ILE A 310 -1.09 9.09 30.28
CA ILE A 310 -0.63 9.76 31.50
C ILE A 310 -1.77 10.06 32.49
N GLN A 311 -3.03 9.82 32.12
CA GLN A 311 -4.17 10.10 32.99
C GLN A 311 -4.10 9.29 34.29
N GLU A 312 -4.33 9.98 35.42
CA GLU A 312 -4.29 9.34 36.73
C GLU A 312 -5.57 8.50 36.98
N PRO A 313 -5.43 7.22 37.38
CA PRO A 313 -6.57 6.41 37.76
C PRO A 313 -7.10 6.78 39.14
N PHE A 314 -8.39 6.56 39.37
CA PHE A 314 -9.01 6.55 40.70
C PHE A 314 -9.18 5.10 41.18
N PHE A 315 -9.04 4.85 42.49
CA PHE A 315 -9.10 3.51 43.10
C PHE A 315 -10.13 3.41 44.21
#